data_AF-A0A497KLZ9-F1
#
_entry.id   AF-A0A497KLZ9-F1
#
_cell.length_a   1.000
_cell.length_b   1.000
_cell.length_c   1.000
_cell.angle_alpha   90.00
_cell.angle_beta   90.00
_cell.angle_gamma   90.00
#
_symmetry.space_group_name_H-M   'P 1'
#
loop_
_entity.id
_entity.type
_entity.pdbx_description
1 polymer ?
#
loop_
_entity_poly.entity_id
_entity_poly.type
_entity_poly.pdbx_seq_one_letter_code
_entity_poly.pdbx_strand_id
1 'polypeptide(L)'
;MPTFKGVPCEIEPTTEPVTPIYDLLKKFHKKPYEYKFSEHSNPSQPQNEYTVSNVVCCFCGCICDDLEVTVKGSKISSVRSACAIGTAKLLNYEKERVYKPMVRKNGEFVETSLDEALNTAAKILAEAKYPVLYGWSSTSNEAMRVGVRLAELVGGVLDNTAVCCHGPTILGTQQTGVVKATLGQMKNRADLIVYWGCNPIFAHPRHTIRYSAMAKGRFVPGRKGRKIIVVDVRPSPTTKIADLYVQVNPGMDYELITALRMAVKEHTIEAPVVAGVPREKILEIAEMLKSAKFGVIFFGMGLTMTSGKGRNIEEAIKLVQDLNEWTKFVLLAMRGHYNVTGTNAVMTWLTGFPYAIDFSRGYPRHNPGVTSATDVLIREEADAALIVASDPVSHFPKKAVEHLSKIPTIVIDPRWSPTAALADVFIPTSFVGIECEGTVYRMDGVPLRAKKILNPPDGILSDEEVLEKLVEKVEALKLGR
;
A
#
# COMPACT_ATOMS: atom_id res chain seq x y z
N MET A 1 23.28 3.23 8.97
CA MET A 1 23.60 2.47 7.73
C MET A 1 23.87 3.49 6.65
N PRO A 2 24.98 3.39 5.90
CA PRO A 2 25.14 4.21 4.70
C PRO A 2 23.96 3.92 3.78
N THR A 3 23.20 4.96 3.43
CA THR A 3 22.11 4.80 2.47
C THR A 3 22.75 4.69 1.09
N PHE A 4 22.63 3.55 0.41
CA PHE A 4 23.09 3.39 -0.98
C PHE A 4 22.40 4.35 -1.97
N LYS A 5 21.46 5.19 -1.50
CA LYS A 5 20.88 6.29 -2.27
C LYS A 5 21.96 7.31 -2.62
N GLY A 6 22.27 7.42 -3.91
CA GLY A 6 23.22 8.40 -4.44
C GLY A 6 24.66 7.88 -4.59
N VAL A 7 24.92 6.61 -4.29
CA VAL A 7 26.20 5.96 -4.64
C VAL A 7 26.16 5.64 -6.13
N PRO A 8 27.13 6.13 -6.93
CA PRO A 8 27.28 5.69 -8.32
C PRO A 8 27.58 4.18 -8.34
N CYS A 9 26.75 3.42 -9.04
CA CYS A 9 26.94 1.98 -9.21
C CYS A 9 27.03 1.68 -10.71
N GLU A 10 28.01 0.89 -11.11
CA GLU A 10 28.04 0.26 -12.43
C GLU A 10 27.10 -0.96 -12.39
N ILE A 11 26.22 -1.06 -13.40
CA ILE A 11 25.29 -2.17 -13.54
C ILE A 11 25.73 -2.95 -14.77
N GLU A 12 26.20 -4.17 -14.56
CA GLU A 12 26.52 -5.12 -15.62
C GLU A 12 25.69 -6.41 -15.46
N PRO A 13 25.39 -7.14 -16.55
CA PRO A 13 24.77 -8.46 -16.45
C PRO A 13 25.67 -9.40 -15.66
N THR A 14 25.15 -9.96 -14.56
CA THR A 14 25.89 -10.96 -13.78
C THR A 14 25.80 -12.34 -14.43
N THR A 15 26.92 -13.07 -14.47
CA THR A 15 26.96 -14.50 -14.76
C THR A 15 26.76 -15.35 -13.50
N GLU A 16 26.77 -14.72 -12.32
CA GLU A 16 26.54 -15.40 -11.06
C GLU A 16 25.08 -15.87 -10.97
N PRO A 17 24.84 -17.09 -10.45
CA PRO A 17 23.50 -17.56 -10.22
C PRO A 17 22.81 -16.64 -9.20
N VAL A 18 21.61 -16.16 -9.54
CA VAL A 18 20.77 -15.41 -8.61
C VAL A 18 20.49 -16.30 -7.40
N THR A 19 20.92 -15.87 -6.21
CA THR A 19 20.65 -16.62 -4.98
C THR A 19 19.14 -16.73 -4.78
N PRO A 20 18.57 -17.95 -4.69
CA PRO A 20 17.15 -18.13 -4.42
C PRO A 20 16.74 -17.44 -3.13
N ILE A 21 15.56 -16.81 -3.11
CA ILE A 21 15.06 -16.11 -1.93
C ILE A 21 15.02 -17.02 -0.69
N TYR A 22 14.70 -18.30 -0.87
CA TYR A 22 14.67 -19.28 0.22
C TYR A 22 16.06 -19.58 0.81
N ASP A 23 17.14 -19.50 0.01
CA ASP A 23 18.50 -19.63 0.53
C ASP A 23 18.94 -18.39 1.31
N LEU A 24 18.41 -17.21 0.97
CA LEU A 24 18.57 -16.02 1.79
C LEU A 24 17.79 -16.15 3.11
N LEU A 25 16.56 -16.68 3.07
CA LEU A 25 15.73 -16.89 4.26
C LEU A 25 16.36 -17.86 5.26
N LYS A 26 17.05 -18.92 4.78
CA LYS A 26 17.81 -19.86 5.64
C LYS A 26 18.84 -19.17 6.55
N LYS A 27 19.32 -17.98 6.17
CA LYS A 27 20.24 -17.19 6.99
C LYS A 27 19.56 -16.56 8.22
N PHE A 28 18.23 -16.39 8.17
CA PHE A 28 17.43 -15.73 9.20
C PHE A 28 16.70 -16.69 10.12
N HIS A 29 16.42 -17.92 9.67
CA HIS A 29 15.83 -18.96 10.51
C HIS A 29 16.02 -20.35 9.89
N LYS A 30 15.80 -21.39 10.69
CA LYS A 30 15.97 -22.80 10.31
C LYS A 30 14.64 -23.50 9.99
N LYS A 31 13.53 -22.76 9.81
CA LYS A 31 12.23 -23.39 9.56
C LYS A 31 12.19 -23.86 8.09
N PRO A 32 11.83 -25.12 7.79
CA PRO A 32 11.55 -25.61 6.44
C PRO A 32 10.59 -24.70 5.66
N TYR A 33 10.91 -24.47 4.38
CA TYR A 33 10.23 -23.53 3.47
C TYR A 33 9.45 -24.19 2.35
N GLU A 34 9.74 -25.46 2.07
CA GLU A 34 9.18 -26.14 0.90
C GLU A 34 7.69 -26.34 1.11
N TYR A 35 6.89 -25.71 0.25
CA TYR A 35 5.48 -26.00 0.12
C TYR A 35 5.25 -26.66 -1.24
N LYS A 36 4.73 -27.88 -1.21
CA LYS A 36 4.24 -28.57 -2.39
C LYS A 36 2.80 -28.12 -2.59
N PHE A 37 2.56 -27.34 -3.64
CA PHE A 37 1.21 -26.93 -4.00
C PHE A 37 0.36 -28.16 -4.28
N SER A 38 -0.72 -28.32 -3.52
CA SER A 38 -1.72 -29.35 -3.79
C SER A 38 -2.51 -28.98 -5.05
N GLU A 39 -2.79 -29.98 -5.88
CA GLU A 39 -3.75 -29.81 -6.98
C GLU A 39 -5.14 -29.67 -6.37
N HIS A 40 -5.87 -28.62 -6.75
CA HIS A 40 -7.26 -28.41 -6.33
C HIS A 40 -8.15 -28.31 -7.56
N SER A 41 -9.27 -29.04 -7.55
CA SER A 41 -10.34 -28.84 -8.52
C SER A 41 -11.12 -27.58 -8.14
N ASN A 42 -11.23 -26.62 -9.07
CA ASN A 42 -12.11 -25.48 -8.85
C ASN A 42 -13.56 -25.96 -8.77
N PRO A 43 -14.41 -25.33 -7.92
CA PRO A 43 -15.82 -25.69 -7.80
C PRO A 43 -16.56 -25.54 -9.13
N SER A 44 -17.69 -26.22 -9.24
CA SER A 44 -18.58 -26.16 -10.41
C SER A 44 -19.07 -24.72 -10.63
N GLN A 45 -18.52 -24.05 -11.63
CA GLN A 45 -19.01 -22.77 -12.15
C GLN A 45 -20.01 -23.02 -13.29
N PRO A 46 -20.86 -22.02 -13.64
CA PRO A 46 -21.67 -22.10 -14.84
C PRO A 46 -20.80 -22.51 -16.04
N GLN A 47 -21.19 -23.55 -16.78
CA GLN A 47 -20.40 -24.03 -17.93
C GLN A 47 -20.29 -22.98 -19.05
N ASN A 48 -21.19 -22.00 -19.05
CA ASN A 48 -21.26 -20.97 -20.08
C ASN A 48 -20.32 -19.80 -19.79
N GLU A 49 -19.72 -19.26 -20.85
CA GLU A 49 -18.90 -18.06 -20.80
C GLU A 49 -19.74 -16.81 -20.50
N TYR A 50 -19.29 -15.97 -19.57
CA TYR A 50 -19.96 -14.72 -19.21
C TYR A 50 -18.95 -13.60 -18.99
N THR A 51 -19.38 -12.34 -19.16
CA THR A 51 -18.56 -11.16 -18.93
C THR A 51 -19.15 -10.31 -17.80
N VAL A 52 -18.30 -9.94 -16.85
CA VAL A 52 -18.63 -9.00 -15.77
C VAL A 52 -18.06 -7.63 -16.13
N SER A 53 -18.94 -6.64 -16.29
CA SER A 53 -18.56 -5.26 -16.59
C SER A 53 -18.41 -4.41 -15.33
N ASN A 54 -17.69 -3.29 -15.44
CA ASN A 54 -17.44 -2.34 -14.34
C ASN A 54 -16.81 -3.04 -13.13
N VAL A 55 -15.83 -3.90 -13.39
CA VAL A 55 -15.07 -4.59 -12.35
C VAL A 55 -14.08 -3.61 -11.74
N VAL A 56 -13.98 -3.66 -10.42
CA VAL A 56 -13.04 -2.87 -9.62
C VAL A 56 -11.70 -3.62 -9.52
N CYS A 57 -10.62 -2.99 -9.99
CA CYS A 57 -9.28 -3.52 -9.92
C CYS A 57 -8.67 -3.32 -8.52
N CYS A 58 -8.62 -4.40 -7.74
CA CYS A 58 -8.02 -4.45 -6.41
C CYS A 58 -6.49 -4.64 -6.47
N PHE A 59 -5.73 -3.75 -7.12
CA PHE A 59 -4.25 -3.80 -7.10
C PHE A 59 -3.62 -2.55 -6.46
N CYS A 60 -3.59 -1.43 -7.19
CA CYS A 60 -3.04 -0.15 -6.71
C CYS A 60 -4.15 0.83 -6.33
N GLY A 61 -3.79 1.92 -5.66
CA GLY A 61 -4.70 2.97 -5.20
C GLY A 61 -5.43 3.74 -6.29
N CYS A 62 -5.22 3.43 -7.58
CA CYS A 62 -6.04 3.93 -8.68
C CYS A 62 -7.44 3.33 -8.72
N ILE A 63 -7.61 2.11 -8.18
CA ILE A 63 -8.88 1.37 -8.13
C ILE A 63 -9.71 1.57 -9.39
N CYS A 64 -9.20 1.05 -10.51
CA CYS A 64 -9.87 1.20 -11.79
C CYS A 64 -11.21 0.44 -11.77
N ASP A 65 -12.32 1.11 -12.03
CA ASP A 65 -13.69 0.57 -11.93
C ASP A 65 -14.39 0.36 -13.30
N ASP A 66 -13.62 0.29 -14.38
CA ASP A 66 -14.11 0.13 -15.77
C ASP A 66 -13.61 -1.16 -16.44
N LEU A 67 -13.13 -2.14 -15.66
CA LEU A 67 -12.62 -3.38 -16.23
C LEU A 67 -13.80 -4.22 -16.73
N GLU A 68 -13.57 -4.93 -17.83
CA GLU A 68 -14.43 -6.01 -18.29
C GLU A 68 -13.67 -7.32 -18.13
N VAL A 69 -14.25 -8.27 -17.41
CA VAL A 69 -13.61 -9.54 -17.09
C VAL A 69 -14.48 -10.65 -17.63
N THR A 70 -13.94 -11.43 -18.55
CA THR A 70 -14.61 -12.59 -19.12
C THR A 70 -14.17 -13.85 -18.40
N VAL A 71 -15.15 -14.65 -18.01
CA VAL A 71 -14.99 -15.94 -17.33
C VAL A 71 -15.44 -17.04 -18.28
N LYS A 72 -14.64 -18.10 -18.39
CA LYS A 72 -14.98 -19.31 -19.13
C LYS A 72 -14.81 -20.52 -18.21
N GLY A 73 -15.91 -21.20 -17.89
CA GLY A 73 -15.91 -22.23 -16.84
C GLY A 73 -15.48 -21.65 -15.50
N SER A 74 -14.41 -22.18 -14.91
CA SER A 74 -13.88 -21.74 -13.61
C SER A 74 -12.67 -20.82 -13.67
N LYS A 75 -12.35 -20.27 -14.85
CA LYS A 75 -11.17 -19.43 -15.05
C LYS A 75 -11.50 -18.09 -15.68
N ILE A 76 -10.75 -17.07 -15.28
CA ILE A 76 -10.76 -15.77 -15.95
C ILE A 76 -10.00 -15.94 -17.28
N SER A 77 -10.72 -15.84 -18.40
CA SER A 77 -10.17 -16.06 -19.73
C SER A 77 -9.60 -14.79 -20.35
N SER A 78 -10.21 -13.64 -20.07
CA SER A 78 -9.74 -12.36 -20.60
C SER A 78 -10.07 -11.19 -19.68
N VAL A 79 -9.23 -10.15 -19.76
CA VAL A 79 -9.41 -8.90 -19.01
C VAL A 79 -9.18 -7.74 -19.96
N ARG A 80 -10.19 -6.88 -20.13
CA ARG A 80 -10.09 -5.64 -20.91
C ARG A 80 -10.01 -4.44 -19.98
N SER A 81 -9.43 -3.35 -20.49
CA SER A 81 -9.27 -2.09 -19.77
C SER A 81 -8.38 -2.17 -18.50
N ALA A 82 -7.69 -3.28 -18.23
CA ALA A 82 -6.67 -3.33 -17.18
C ALA A 82 -5.29 -2.90 -17.73
N CYS A 83 -4.39 -2.41 -16.87
CA CYS A 83 -2.97 -2.35 -17.21
C CYS A 83 -2.33 -3.73 -17.06
N ALA A 84 -1.09 -3.89 -17.54
CA ALA A 84 -0.33 -5.13 -17.45
C ALA A 84 -0.35 -5.76 -16.04
N ILE A 85 -0.26 -4.95 -14.97
CA ILE A 85 -0.28 -5.45 -13.60
C ILE A 85 -1.67 -5.95 -13.18
N GLY A 86 -2.73 -5.21 -13.52
CA GLY A 86 -4.11 -5.63 -13.24
C GLY A 86 -4.49 -6.89 -14.02
N THR A 87 -4.10 -6.95 -15.30
CA THR A 87 -4.26 -8.14 -16.16
C THR A 87 -3.49 -9.32 -15.57
N ALA A 88 -2.23 -9.13 -15.17
CA ALA A 88 -1.42 -10.18 -14.57
C ALA A 88 -2.05 -10.72 -13.27
N LYS A 89 -2.51 -9.83 -12.37
CA LYS A 89 -3.17 -10.23 -11.13
C LYS A 89 -4.44 -11.06 -11.40
N LEU A 90 -5.32 -10.58 -12.28
CA LEU A 90 -6.60 -11.24 -12.56
C LEU A 90 -6.43 -12.55 -13.32
N LEU A 91 -5.64 -12.59 -14.40
CA LEU A 91 -5.45 -13.83 -15.18
C LEU A 91 -4.68 -14.91 -14.42
N ASN A 92 -3.82 -14.52 -13.49
CA ASN A 92 -2.96 -15.46 -12.77
C ASN A 92 -3.32 -15.56 -11.29
N TYR A 93 -4.54 -15.17 -10.89
CA TYR A 93 -4.90 -15.09 -9.46
C TYR A 93 -4.70 -16.43 -8.73
N GLU A 94 -4.94 -17.56 -9.41
CA GLU A 94 -4.76 -18.94 -8.95
C GLU A 94 -3.29 -19.42 -8.84
N LYS A 95 -2.32 -18.72 -9.44
CA LYS A 95 -0.91 -19.12 -9.36
C LYS A 95 -0.39 -18.94 -7.93
N GLU A 96 0.33 -19.97 -7.45
CA GLU A 96 0.93 -20.01 -6.10
C GLU A 96 -0.11 -19.85 -4.98
N ARG A 97 -1.35 -20.24 -5.26
CA ARG A 97 -2.45 -20.22 -4.30
C ARG A 97 -2.35 -21.41 -3.36
N VAL A 98 -2.69 -21.18 -2.10
CA VAL A 98 -2.82 -22.22 -1.08
C VAL A 98 -4.31 -22.50 -0.86
N TYR A 99 -4.67 -23.78 -0.70
CA TYR A 99 -6.07 -24.21 -0.58
C TYR A 99 -6.40 -24.93 0.73
N LYS A 100 -5.41 -25.18 1.58
CA LYS A 100 -5.60 -25.82 2.88
C LYS A 100 -4.93 -25.01 3.99
N PRO A 101 -5.59 -24.84 5.15
CA PRO A 101 -4.94 -24.34 6.34
C PRO A 101 -3.76 -25.22 6.73
N MET A 102 -2.72 -24.63 7.30
CA MET A 102 -1.54 -25.35 7.74
C MET A 102 -1.08 -24.85 9.10
N VAL A 103 -0.61 -25.79 9.93
CA VAL A 103 0.02 -25.50 11.22
C VAL A 103 1.38 -26.16 11.24
N ARG A 104 2.38 -25.44 11.75
CA ARG A 104 3.73 -25.97 11.90
C ARG A 104 3.81 -26.87 13.12
N LYS A 105 4.13 -28.14 12.92
CA LYS A 105 4.34 -29.15 13.97
C LYS A 105 5.75 -29.70 13.85
N ASN A 106 6.53 -29.67 14.93
CA ASN A 106 7.92 -30.11 14.96
C ASN A 106 8.80 -29.49 13.86
N GLY A 107 8.50 -28.24 13.49
CA GLY A 107 9.23 -27.52 12.43
C GLY A 107 8.66 -27.69 11.03
N GLU A 108 7.76 -28.64 10.75
CA GLU A 108 7.21 -28.87 9.41
C GLU A 108 5.76 -28.40 9.28
N PHE A 109 5.36 -27.94 8.09
CA PHE A 109 3.96 -27.61 7.84
C PHE A 109 3.13 -28.89 7.66
N VAL A 110 2.04 -28.96 8.40
CA VAL A 110 1.05 -30.04 8.30
C VAL A 110 -0.27 -29.41 7.89
N GLU A 111 -0.82 -29.84 6.75
CA GLU A 111 -2.17 -29.46 6.34
C GLU A 111 -3.18 -29.89 7.41
N THR A 112 -4.12 -29.01 7.73
CA THR A 112 -5.11 -29.24 8.79
C THR A 112 -6.47 -28.62 8.44
N SER A 113 -7.47 -28.92 9.28
CA SER A 113 -8.78 -28.29 9.26
C SER A 113 -8.68 -26.79 9.60
N LEU A 114 -9.64 -26.02 9.10
CA LEU A 114 -9.77 -24.61 9.45
C LEU A 114 -9.95 -24.41 10.95
N ASP A 115 -10.71 -25.30 11.62
CA ASP A 115 -10.95 -25.20 13.06
C ASP A 115 -9.67 -25.38 13.88
N GLU A 116 -8.83 -26.36 13.56
CA GLU A 116 -7.53 -26.57 14.24
C GLU A 116 -6.58 -25.37 14.02
N ALA A 117 -6.50 -24.86 12.80
CA ALA A 117 -5.68 -23.69 12.49
C ALA A 117 -6.16 -22.44 13.27
N LEU A 118 -7.47 -22.21 13.31
CA LEU A 118 -8.07 -21.13 14.07
C LEU A 118 -7.88 -21.30 15.59
N ASN A 119 -8.02 -22.51 16.14
CA ASN A 119 -7.76 -22.78 17.55
C ASN A 119 -6.29 -22.49 17.92
N THR A 120 -5.36 -22.89 17.05
CA THR A 120 -3.93 -22.64 17.25
C THR A 120 -3.61 -21.14 17.19
N ALA A 121 -4.14 -20.45 16.17
CA ALA A 121 -3.99 -19.00 16.04
C ALA A 121 -4.58 -18.23 17.23
N ALA A 122 -5.80 -18.61 17.66
CA ALA A 122 -6.47 -18.00 18.79
C ALA A 122 -5.66 -18.18 20.09
N LYS A 123 -5.09 -19.36 20.32
CA LYS A 123 -4.22 -19.63 21.48
C LYS A 123 -2.98 -18.72 21.48
N ILE A 124 -2.28 -18.64 20.35
CA ILE A 124 -1.10 -17.76 20.19
C ILE A 124 -1.46 -16.32 20.55
N LEU A 125 -2.58 -15.80 20.01
CA LEU A 125 -3.00 -14.42 20.23
C LEU A 125 -3.54 -14.17 21.65
N ALA A 126 -4.18 -15.16 22.27
CA ALA A 126 -4.69 -15.05 23.64
C ALA A 126 -3.56 -15.04 24.68
N GLU A 127 -2.49 -15.81 24.44
CA GLU A 127 -1.32 -15.92 25.32
C GLU A 127 -0.27 -14.80 25.10
N ALA A 128 -0.29 -14.13 23.94
CA ALA A 128 0.61 -13.03 23.63
C ALA A 128 0.39 -11.82 24.55
N LYS A 129 1.49 -11.21 24.99
CA LYS A 129 1.50 -10.01 25.83
C LYS A 129 1.53 -8.72 25.01
N TYR A 130 2.17 -8.75 23.85
CA TYR A 130 2.30 -7.57 22.98
C TYR A 130 2.34 -7.97 21.50
N PRO A 131 1.24 -8.51 20.96
CA PRO A 131 1.21 -8.97 19.57
C PRO A 131 1.18 -7.80 18.57
N VAL A 132 1.74 -8.01 17.38
CA VAL A 132 1.63 -7.09 16.23
C VAL A 132 0.64 -7.63 15.21
N LEU A 133 -0.37 -6.83 14.88
CA LEU A 133 -1.43 -7.11 13.92
C LEU A 133 -1.21 -6.22 12.69
N TYR A 134 -0.62 -6.79 11.62
CA TYR A 134 -0.09 -6.02 10.49
C TYR A 134 -0.66 -6.41 9.11
N GLY A 135 -0.79 -5.42 8.23
CA GLY A 135 -1.03 -5.62 6.80
C GLY A 135 -2.25 -4.84 6.29
N TRP A 136 -3.39 -5.52 6.16
CA TRP A 136 -4.76 -5.01 5.98
C TRP A 136 -5.06 -4.23 4.69
N SER A 137 -4.03 -3.72 4.01
CA SER A 137 -4.18 -2.77 2.90
C SER A 137 -4.57 -3.44 1.58
N SER A 138 -4.61 -4.78 1.59
CA SER A 138 -5.06 -5.61 0.48
C SER A 138 -6.26 -6.50 0.83
N THR A 139 -7.06 -6.14 1.84
CA THR A 139 -8.38 -6.73 2.13
C THR A 139 -9.50 -5.68 2.10
N SER A 140 -10.74 -6.07 2.41
CA SER A 140 -11.92 -5.21 2.47
C SER A 140 -11.99 -4.38 3.76
N ASN A 141 -12.78 -3.31 3.74
CA ASN A 141 -13.04 -2.51 4.95
C ASN A 141 -13.81 -3.30 6.02
N GLU A 142 -14.65 -4.22 5.59
CA GLU A 142 -15.45 -5.07 6.45
C GLU A 142 -14.54 -6.01 7.28
N ALA A 143 -13.58 -6.67 6.63
CA ALA A 143 -12.54 -7.45 7.32
C ALA A 143 -11.69 -6.57 8.26
N MET A 144 -11.35 -5.34 7.85
CA MET A 144 -10.60 -4.42 8.70
C MET A 144 -11.37 -4.04 9.97
N ARG A 145 -12.69 -3.85 9.91
CA ARG A 145 -13.51 -3.56 11.10
C ARG A 145 -13.38 -4.69 12.13
N VAL A 146 -13.40 -5.95 11.67
CA VAL A 146 -13.19 -7.12 12.54
C VAL A 146 -11.75 -7.14 13.08
N GLY A 147 -10.76 -6.78 12.24
CA GLY A 147 -9.36 -6.63 12.66
C GLY A 147 -9.16 -5.61 13.79
N VAL A 148 -9.87 -4.48 13.78
CA VAL A 148 -9.84 -3.51 14.89
C VAL A 148 -10.38 -4.13 16.18
N ARG A 149 -11.53 -4.81 16.12
CA ARG A 149 -12.09 -5.53 17.28
C ARG A 149 -11.13 -6.58 17.82
N LEU A 150 -10.49 -7.34 16.94
CA LEU A 150 -9.49 -8.34 17.35
C LEU A 150 -8.31 -7.67 18.07
N ALA A 151 -7.82 -6.54 17.56
CA ALA A 151 -6.72 -5.80 18.17
C ALA A 151 -7.05 -5.28 19.58
N GLU A 152 -8.27 -4.77 19.77
CA GLU A 152 -8.77 -4.34 21.09
C GLU A 152 -8.81 -5.49 22.09
N LEU A 153 -9.28 -6.66 21.66
CA LEU A 153 -9.39 -7.86 22.49
C LEU A 153 -8.01 -8.44 22.88
N VAL A 154 -7.07 -8.49 21.93
CA VAL A 154 -5.75 -9.08 22.18
C VAL A 154 -4.83 -8.13 22.94
N GLY A 155 -5.00 -6.81 22.82
CA GLY A 155 -4.20 -5.82 23.52
C GLY A 155 -2.77 -5.71 22.97
N GLY A 156 -2.63 -5.28 21.71
CA GLY A 156 -1.34 -5.13 21.03
C GLY A 156 -1.32 -3.98 20.02
N VAL A 157 -0.39 -4.06 19.08
CA VAL A 157 -0.23 -3.02 18.04
C VAL A 157 -0.97 -3.41 16.77
N LEU A 158 -1.88 -2.54 16.34
CA LEU A 158 -2.56 -2.60 15.06
C LEU A 158 -1.93 -1.60 14.08
N ASP A 159 -1.37 -2.11 12.98
CA ASP A 159 -0.69 -1.27 12.00
C ASP A 159 -0.93 -1.77 10.57
N ASN A 160 -0.77 -0.91 9.58
CA ASN A 160 -0.95 -1.26 8.17
C ASN A 160 0.23 -0.82 7.32
N THR A 161 0.18 -1.09 6.01
CA THR A 161 1.27 -0.74 5.10
C THR A 161 1.53 0.77 4.98
N ALA A 162 0.73 1.65 5.61
CA ALA A 162 1.04 3.07 5.66
C ALA A 162 2.39 3.31 6.36
N VAL A 163 2.75 2.50 7.36
CA VAL A 163 4.02 2.63 8.11
C VAL A 163 5.27 2.68 7.22
N CYS A 164 5.29 1.89 6.14
CA CYS A 164 6.37 1.85 5.17
C CYS A 164 6.04 2.57 3.84
N CYS A 165 4.93 3.30 3.79
CA CYS A 165 4.41 3.96 2.60
C CYS A 165 4.09 5.46 2.86
N HIS A 166 2.81 5.79 3.04
CA HIS A 166 2.32 7.16 3.21
C HIS A 166 2.02 7.52 4.68
N GLY A 167 2.53 6.79 5.66
CA GLY A 167 2.50 7.16 7.08
C GLY A 167 3.10 8.56 7.33
N PRO A 168 4.25 8.90 6.73
CA PRO A 168 4.78 10.27 6.77
C PRO A 168 3.82 11.34 6.21
N THR A 169 2.99 10.98 5.23
CA THR A 169 1.95 11.87 4.71
C THR A 169 0.85 12.14 5.74
N ILE A 170 0.45 11.11 6.49
CA ILE A 170 -0.53 11.24 7.57
C ILE A 170 0.03 12.17 8.66
N LEU A 171 1.28 11.95 9.08
CA LEU A 171 1.94 12.81 10.07
C LEU A 171 2.03 14.28 9.61
N GLY A 172 2.46 14.52 8.37
CA GLY A 172 2.50 15.89 7.82
C GLY A 172 1.10 16.54 7.78
N THR A 173 0.08 15.77 7.38
CA THR A 173 -1.31 16.23 7.33
C THR A 173 -1.87 16.58 8.71
N GLN A 174 -1.53 15.80 9.74
CA GLN A 174 -1.95 16.07 11.12
C GLN A 174 -1.33 17.36 11.68
N GLN A 175 -0.14 17.75 11.19
CA GLN A 175 0.54 18.98 11.64
C GLN A 175 0.00 20.24 10.95
N THR A 176 -0.30 20.19 9.65
CA THR A 176 -0.60 21.41 8.87
C THR A 176 -1.90 21.37 8.08
N GLY A 177 -2.70 20.31 8.21
CA GLY A 177 -3.91 20.09 7.43
C GLY A 177 -3.60 19.55 6.03
N VAL A 178 -4.59 19.57 5.13
CA VAL A 178 -4.39 19.13 3.74
C VAL A 178 -5.36 19.84 2.79
N VAL A 179 -4.88 20.22 1.60
CA VAL A 179 -5.69 20.83 0.54
C VAL A 179 -5.82 19.83 -0.62
N LYS A 180 -6.88 19.02 -0.61
CA LYS A 180 -7.08 17.94 -1.59
C LYS A 180 -8.37 18.09 -2.40
N ALA A 181 -8.48 17.33 -3.49
CA ALA A 181 -9.70 17.15 -4.27
C ALA A 181 -9.78 15.71 -4.81
N THR A 182 -10.93 15.33 -5.38
CA THR A 182 -11.07 14.02 -6.03
C THR A 182 -10.33 13.99 -7.37
N LEU A 183 -9.96 12.78 -7.82
CA LEU A 183 -9.38 12.56 -9.16
C LEU A 183 -10.33 13.04 -10.27
N GLY A 184 -11.64 13.06 -10.02
CA GLY A 184 -12.63 13.64 -10.94
C GLY A 184 -12.47 15.15 -11.13
N GLN A 185 -12.22 15.92 -10.06
CA GLN A 185 -11.97 17.36 -10.15
C GLN A 185 -10.65 17.63 -10.91
N MET A 186 -9.59 16.90 -10.55
CA MET A 186 -8.27 17.02 -11.17
C MET A 186 -8.31 16.66 -12.66
N LYS A 187 -8.99 15.57 -13.02
CA LYS A 187 -9.23 15.18 -14.41
C LYS A 187 -9.93 16.30 -15.19
N ASN A 188 -10.95 16.91 -14.62
CA ASN A 188 -11.78 17.85 -15.38
C ASN A 188 -11.17 19.26 -15.48
N ARG A 189 -10.36 19.69 -14.51
CA ARG A 189 -9.96 21.10 -14.37
C ARG A 189 -8.46 21.34 -14.45
N ALA A 190 -7.61 20.36 -14.10
CA ALA A 190 -6.18 20.65 -13.92
C ALA A 190 -5.47 20.96 -15.24
N ASP A 191 -4.91 22.15 -15.34
CA ASP A 191 -4.10 22.61 -16.48
C ASP A 191 -2.59 22.59 -16.17
N LEU A 192 -2.22 22.45 -14.89
CA LEU A 192 -0.85 22.16 -14.46
C LEU A 192 -0.83 20.93 -13.55
N ILE A 193 0.03 19.96 -13.88
CA ILE A 193 0.24 18.75 -13.08
C ILE A 193 1.72 18.63 -12.72
N VAL A 194 2.00 18.47 -11.44
CA VAL A 194 3.33 18.14 -10.91
C VAL A 194 3.32 16.69 -10.43
N TYR A 195 4.23 15.87 -10.94
CA TYR A 195 4.57 14.57 -10.34
C TYR A 195 5.86 14.72 -9.55
N TRP A 196 5.77 14.63 -8.23
CA TRP A 196 6.90 14.82 -7.32
C TRP A 196 7.29 13.52 -6.62
N GLY A 197 8.47 12.99 -6.93
CA GLY A 197 8.98 11.78 -6.30
C GLY A 197 8.07 10.58 -6.54
N CYS A 198 7.44 10.50 -7.72
CA CYS A 198 6.56 9.41 -8.09
C CYS A 198 6.65 9.09 -9.59
N ASN A 199 6.53 7.80 -9.91
CA ASN A 199 6.54 7.28 -11.29
C ASN A 199 5.23 6.56 -11.60
N PRO A 200 4.13 7.28 -11.85
CA PRO A 200 2.81 6.70 -12.12
C PRO A 200 2.80 5.72 -13.29
N ILE A 201 3.64 5.90 -14.32
CA ILE A 201 3.66 4.96 -15.47
C ILE A 201 4.01 3.53 -15.04
N PHE A 202 4.86 3.36 -14.02
CA PHE A 202 5.19 2.05 -13.45
C PHE A 202 4.29 1.66 -12.28
N ALA A 203 4.12 2.55 -11.31
CA ALA A 203 3.46 2.22 -10.04
C ALA A 203 1.92 2.26 -10.12
N HIS A 204 1.38 3.14 -10.96
CA HIS A 204 -0.06 3.35 -11.12
C HIS A 204 -0.41 3.50 -12.61
N PRO A 205 -0.18 2.48 -13.47
CA PRO A 205 0.00 2.69 -14.91
C PRO A 205 -1.17 3.39 -15.62
N ARG A 206 -2.40 3.20 -15.13
CA ARG A 206 -3.59 3.85 -15.70
C ARG A 206 -3.87 5.26 -15.15
N HIS A 207 -3.10 5.75 -14.17
CA HIS A 207 -3.32 7.05 -13.54
C HIS A 207 -3.27 8.19 -14.55
N THR A 208 -2.27 8.18 -15.42
CA THR A 208 -2.04 9.22 -16.44
C THR A 208 -3.18 9.27 -17.45
N ILE A 209 -3.61 8.10 -17.96
CA ILE A 209 -4.65 7.98 -18.99
C ILE A 209 -6.07 8.15 -18.47
N ARG A 210 -6.33 7.80 -17.21
CA ARG A 210 -7.69 7.80 -16.66
C ARG A 210 -8.02 9.06 -15.87
N TYR A 211 -7.05 9.59 -15.13
CA TYR A 211 -7.33 10.58 -14.10
C TYR A 211 -6.57 11.91 -14.24
N SER A 212 -5.50 11.97 -15.05
CA SER A 212 -4.56 13.09 -14.97
C SER A 212 -3.96 13.46 -16.33
N ALA A 213 -2.63 13.34 -16.49
CA ALA A 213 -1.82 13.88 -17.58
C ALA A 213 -2.39 13.72 -19.00
N MET A 214 -2.94 12.55 -19.30
CA MET A 214 -3.45 12.21 -20.63
C MET A 214 -4.98 12.17 -20.69
N ALA A 215 -5.64 12.19 -19.53
CA ALA A 215 -7.09 12.02 -19.43
C ALA A 215 -7.83 13.25 -19.99
N LYS A 216 -8.82 12.99 -20.86
CA LYS A 216 -9.74 14.02 -21.35
C LYS A 216 -10.64 14.48 -20.20
N GLY A 217 -10.59 15.77 -19.90
CA GLY A 217 -11.45 16.43 -18.93
C GLY A 217 -12.60 17.17 -19.58
N ARG A 218 -13.60 17.55 -18.78
CA ARG A 218 -14.71 18.41 -19.23
C ARG A 218 -14.24 19.81 -19.66
N PHE A 219 -13.27 20.39 -18.94
CA PHE A 219 -12.81 21.77 -19.17
C PHE A 219 -11.40 21.85 -19.76
N VAL A 220 -10.66 20.74 -19.75
CA VAL A 220 -9.30 20.64 -20.27
C VAL A 220 -9.23 19.49 -21.28
N PRO A 221 -8.82 19.73 -22.55
CA PRO A 221 -8.96 18.78 -23.66
C PRO A 221 -7.98 17.59 -23.64
N GLY A 222 -7.46 17.20 -22.47
CA GLY A 222 -6.43 16.18 -22.30
C GLY A 222 -5.02 16.78 -22.37
N ARG A 223 -4.04 15.98 -22.82
CA ARG A 223 -2.60 16.33 -22.76
C ARG A 223 -2.25 17.71 -23.32
N LYS A 224 -2.87 18.13 -24.43
CA LYS A 224 -2.62 19.43 -25.07
C LYS A 224 -3.01 20.63 -24.21
N GLY A 225 -3.94 20.45 -23.28
CA GLY A 225 -4.37 21.50 -22.36
C GLY A 225 -3.67 21.46 -21.01
N ARG A 226 -2.62 20.64 -20.85
CA ARG A 226 -1.93 20.44 -19.58
C ARG A 226 -0.43 20.66 -19.74
N LYS A 227 0.13 21.42 -18.81
CA LYS A 227 1.57 21.45 -18.53
C LYS A 227 1.91 20.39 -17.48
N ILE A 228 3.00 19.66 -17.68
CA ILE A 228 3.44 18.57 -16.81
C ILE A 228 4.86 18.86 -16.33
N ILE A 229 5.01 18.98 -15.02
CA ILE A 229 6.30 19.05 -14.35
C ILE A 229 6.58 17.71 -13.68
N VAL A 230 7.78 17.16 -13.83
CA VAL A 230 8.24 16.00 -13.08
C VAL A 230 9.44 16.41 -12.24
N VAL A 231 9.33 16.24 -10.93
CA VAL A 231 10.43 16.43 -9.98
C VAL A 231 10.84 15.06 -9.46
N ASP A 232 12.04 14.62 -9.79
CA ASP A 232 12.57 13.32 -9.38
C ASP A 232 14.10 13.37 -9.34
N VAL A 233 14.74 12.46 -8.61
CA VAL A 233 16.20 12.38 -8.51
C VAL A 233 16.84 11.76 -9.75
N ARG A 234 16.03 11.08 -10.57
CA ARG A 234 16.46 10.39 -11.78
C ARG A 234 15.42 10.50 -12.89
N PRO A 235 15.83 10.45 -14.17
CA PRO A 235 14.91 10.24 -15.26
C PRO A 235 14.11 8.95 -15.06
N SER A 236 12.82 9.01 -15.32
CA SER A 236 11.91 7.87 -15.22
C SER A 236 11.00 7.82 -16.45
N PRO A 237 10.29 6.72 -16.69
CA PRO A 237 9.35 6.68 -17.82
C PRO A 237 8.30 7.78 -17.76
N THR A 238 7.96 8.30 -16.57
CA THR A 238 7.09 9.48 -16.43
C THR A 238 7.74 10.78 -16.92
N THR A 239 9.07 10.93 -16.91
CA THR A 239 9.72 12.14 -17.45
C THR A 239 9.54 12.29 -18.96
N LYS A 240 9.32 11.17 -19.69
CA LYS A 240 9.09 11.19 -21.15
C LYS A 240 7.81 11.94 -21.55
N ILE A 241 6.88 12.15 -20.63
CA ILE A 241 5.64 12.90 -20.87
C ILE A 241 5.68 14.32 -20.30
N ALA A 242 6.74 14.69 -19.60
CA ALA A 242 6.89 15.98 -18.94
C ALA A 242 7.19 17.09 -19.95
N ASP A 243 6.63 18.28 -19.72
CA ASP A 243 7.06 19.52 -20.39
C ASP A 243 8.30 20.10 -19.70
N LEU A 244 8.45 19.84 -18.39
CA LEU A 244 9.61 20.20 -17.61
C LEU A 244 10.02 19.06 -16.67
N TYR A 245 11.27 18.63 -16.77
CA TYR A 245 11.89 17.73 -15.80
C TYR A 245 12.85 18.53 -14.90
N VAL A 246 12.69 18.35 -13.59
CA VAL A 246 13.52 18.99 -12.56
C VAL A 246 14.22 17.88 -11.80
N GLN A 247 15.54 17.80 -11.96
CA GLN A 247 16.35 16.83 -11.26
C GLN A 247 16.78 17.40 -9.91
N VAL A 248 16.12 16.96 -8.84
CA VAL A 248 16.48 17.33 -7.47
C VAL A 248 17.59 16.43 -6.94
N ASN A 249 18.52 16.99 -6.17
CA ASN A 249 19.54 16.20 -5.49
C ASN A 249 18.91 15.20 -4.50
N PRO A 250 19.41 13.96 -4.41
CA PRO A 250 18.85 12.96 -3.49
C PRO A 250 18.77 13.45 -2.04
N GLY A 251 17.55 13.43 -1.48
CA GLY A 251 17.32 13.80 -0.09
C GLY A 251 17.24 15.30 0.17
N MET A 252 17.23 16.14 -0.88
CA MET A 252 17.14 17.60 -0.78
C MET A 252 15.78 18.17 -1.22
N ASP A 253 14.72 17.34 -1.21
CA ASP A 253 13.37 17.75 -1.57
C ASP A 253 12.84 18.87 -0.65
N TYR A 254 13.15 18.80 0.64
CA TYR A 254 12.75 19.80 1.63
C TYR A 254 13.26 21.20 1.27
N GLU A 255 14.54 21.30 0.92
CA GLU A 255 15.21 22.55 0.54
C GLU A 255 14.62 23.10 -0.76
N LEU A 256 14.37 22.25 -1.76
CA LEU A 256 13.75 22.67 -3.02
C LEU A 256 12.32 23.20 -2.81
N ILE A 257 11.51 22.50 -2.00
CA ILE A 257 10.16 22.95 -1.67
C ILE A 257 10.22 24.29 -0.92
N THR A 258 11.13 24.42 0.05
CA THR A 258 11.32 25.67 0.80
C THR A 258 11.68 26.84 -0.13
N ALA A 259 12.59 26.63 -1.08
CA ALA A 259 12.96 27.64 -2.06
C ALA A 259 11.78 28.02 -2.98
N LEU A 260 10.96 27.05 -3.41
CA LEU A 260 9.73 27.34 -4.16
C LEU A 260 8.74 28.15 -3.32
N ARG A 261 8.59 27.86 -2.02
CA ARG A 261 7.74 28.65 -1.12
C ARG A 261 8.24 30.08 -0.99
N MET A 262 9.56 30.27 -0.85
CA MET A 262 10.17 31.60 -0.84
C MET A 262 9.85 32.36 -2.14
N ALA A 263 10.02 31.73 -3.30
CA ALA A 263 9.70 32.33 -4.59
C ALA A 263 8.20 32.67 -4.75
N VAL A 264 7.30 31.79 -4.30
CA VAL A 264 5.84 32.03 -4.32
C VAL A 264 5.45 33.20 -3.42
N LYS A 265 6.15 33.39 -2.29
CA LYS A 265 5.97 34.52 -1.36
C LYS A 265 6.79 35.76 -1.72
N GLU A 266 7.42 35.77 -2.90
CA GLU A 266 8.23 36.89 -3.39
C GLU A 266 9.41 37.25 -2.46
N HIS A 267 9.94 36.26 -1.74
CA HIS A 267 11.17 36.38 -0.96
C HIS A 267 12.41 36.13 -1.82
N THR A 268 13.50 36.81 -1.48
CA THR A 268 14.80 36.65 -2.16
C THR A 268 15.43 35.29 -1.86
N ILE A 269 15.81 34.58 -2.91
CA ILE A 269 16.68 33.40 -2.82
C ILE A 269 18.13 33.85 -3.07
N GLU A 270 18.94 33.91 -2.02
CA GLU A 270 20.34 34.35 -2.13
C GLU A 270 21.21 33.30 -2.83
N ALA A 271 20.98 32.03 -2.54
CA ALA A 271 21.77 30.93 -3.10
C ALA A 271 21.56 30.82 -4.62
N PRO A 272 22.63 30.73 -5.43
CA PRO A 272 22.51 30.59 -6.88
C PRO A 272 21.98 29.21 -7.30
N VAL A 273 22.14 28.19 -6.46
CA VAL A 273 21.65 26.82 -6.68
C VAL A 273 21.11 26.27 -5.37
N VAL A 274 19.93 25.66 -5.39
CA VAL A 274 19.33 24.96 -4.24
C VAL A 274 18.96 23.55 -4.68
N ALA A 275 19.39 22.54 -3.92
CA ALA A 275 19.09 21.13 -4.19
C ALA A 275 19.45 20.67 -5.62
N GLY A 276 20.50 21.25 -6.21
CA GLY A 276 20.92 20.96 -7.59
C GLY A 276 20.16 21.73 -8.68
N VAL A 277 19.20 22.59 -8.31
CA VAL A 277 18.38 23.38 -9.23
C VAL A 277 18.83 24.85 -9.20
N PRO A 278 19.20 25.46 -10.34
CA PRO A 278 19.53 26.88 -10.42
C PRO A 278 18.38 27.77 -9.96
N ARG A 279 18.69 28.85 -9.27
CA ARG A 279 17.70 29.81 -8.74
C ARG A 279 16.74 30.30 -9.81
N GLU A 280 17.25 30.66 -10.98
CA GLU A 280 16.47 31.17 -12.10
C GLU A 280 15.41 30.14 -12.54
N LYS A 281 15.75 28.85 -12.46
CA LYS A 281 14.83 27.75 -12.75
C LYS A 281 13.77 27.59 -11.66
N ILE A 282 14.13 27.79 -10.40
CA ILE A 282 13.18 27.79 -9.27
C ILE A 282 12.16 28.91 -9.44
N LEU A 283 12.61 30.12 -9.80
CA LEU A 283 11.73 31.25 -10.10
C LEU A 283 10.81 30.97 -11.28
N GLU A 284 11.32 30.39 -12.38
CA GLU A 284 10.50 29.96 -13.53
C GLU A 284 9.41 28.98 -13.11
N ILE A 285 9.75 27.96 -12.30
CA ILE A 285 8.79 26.99 -11.78
C ILE A 285 7.74 27.67 -10.90
N ALA A 286 8.14 28.60 -10.02
CA ALA A 286 7.22 29.33 -9.16
C ALA A 286 6.20 30.13 -9.98
N GLU A 287 6.63 30.81 -11.05
CA GLU A 287 5.72 31.51 -11.96
C GLU A 287 4.77 30.56 -12.72
N MET A 288 5.26 29.40 -13.14
CA MET A 288 4.40 28.36 -13.73
C MET A 288 3.33 27.90 -12.73
N LEU A 289 3.69 27.71 -11.45
CA LEU A 289 2.76 27.30 -10.41
C LEU A 289 1.70 28.39 -10.13
N LYS A 290 2.12 29.66 -9.99
CA LYS A 290 1.20 30.79 -9.75
C LYS A 290 0.24 31.05 -10.92
N SER A 291 0.69 30.83 -12.16
CA SER A 291 -0.10 31.11 -13.37
C SER A 291 -1.07 30.00 -13.80
N ALA A 292 -1.07 28.85 -13.12
CA ALA A 292 -2.04 27.77 -13.39
C ALA A 292 -3.48 28.25 -13.14
N LYS A 293 -4.48 27.66 -13.79
CA LYS A 293 -5.91 27.85 -13.45
C LYS A 293 -6.36 26.87 -12.37
N PHE A 294 -5.85 25.64 -12.44
CA PHE A 294 -6.03 24.60 -11.43
C PHE A 294 -4.79 23.71 -11.42
N GLY A 295 -3.94 23.89 -10.41
CA GLY A 295 -2.73 23.11 -10.23
C GLY A 295 -2.92 21.88 -9.35
N VAL A 296 -2.18 20.81 -9.64
CA VAL A 296 -2.18 19.58 -8.84
C VAL A 296 -0.76 19.09 -8.61
N ILE A 297 -0.40 18.81 -7.35
CA ILE A 297 0.80 18.02 -7.02
C ILE A 297 0.38 16.58 -6.69
N PHE A 298 0.74 15.63 -7.54
CA PHE A 298 0.76 14.22 -7.20
C PHE A 298 2.14 13.88 -6.64
N PHE A 299 2.20 13.24 -5.47
CA PHE A 299 3.47 12.88 -4.86
C PHE A 299 3.48 11.46 -4.31
N GLY A 300 4.68 10.88 -4.21
CA GLY A 300 4.86 9.49 -3.81
C GLY A 300 6.04 9.27 -2.89
N MET A 301 6.65 8.10 -3.04
CA MET A 301 7.68 7.57 -2.15
C MET A 301 8.98 8.38 -2.16
N GLY A 302 9.23 9.17 -3.21
CA GLY A 302 10.35 10.10 -3.27
C GLY A 302 10.29 11.21 -2.23
N LEU A 303 9.10 11.52 -1.69
CA LEU A 303 8.97 12.45 -0.55
C LEU A 303 8.85 11.73 0.80
N THR A 304 8.22 10.56 0.85
CA THR A 304 7.92 9.89 2.14
C THR A 304 9.05 8.99 2.64
N MET A 305 9.87 8.41 1.75
CA MET A 305 10.96 7.47 2.10
C MET A 305 12.37 8.07 1.91
N THR A 306 12.49 9.40 1.86
CA THR A 306 13.75 10.13 1.82
C THR A 306 14.02 10.84 3.14
N SER A 307 15.19 11.49 3.27
CA SER A 307 15.47 12.37 4.42
C SER A 307 14.35 13.39 4.58
N GLY A 308 13.99 13.75 5.81
CA GLY A 308 12.87 14.63 6.13
C GLY A 308 11.52 13.92 6.29
N LYS A 309 11.22 12.86 5.52
CA LYS A 309 9.98 12.06 5.60
C LYS A 309 8.71 12.92 5.70
N GLY A 310 8.14 13.06 6.91
CA GLY A 310 6.91 13.82 7.15
C GLY A 310 7.10 15.33 6.99
N ARG A 311 8.31 15.85 7.22
CA ARG A 311 8.64 17.26 7.02
C ARG A 311 8.62 17.67 5.56
N ASN A 312 9.00 16.77 4.65
CA ASN A 312 8.86 17.01 3.21
C ASN A 312 7.39 17.20 2.83
N ILE A 313 6.50 16.39 3.42
CA ILE A 313 5.06 16.47 3.17
C ILE A 313 4.49 17.74 3.78
N GLU A 314 4.88 18.07 5.00
CA GLU A 314 4.49 19.32 5.66
C GLU A 314 4.79 20.53 4.78
N GLU A 315 6.01 20.63 4.25
CA GLU A 315 6.41 21.72 3.38
C GLU A 315 5.68 21.69 2.03
N ALA A 316 5.45 20.50 1.45
CA ALA A 316 4.66 20.38 0.21
C ALA A 316 3.20 20.83 0.41
N ILE A 317 2.61 20.53 1.58
CA ILE A 317 1.26 21.01 1.94
C ILE A 317 1.27 22.52 2.06
N LYS A 318 2.25 23.10 2.77
CA LYS A 318 2.36 24.55 2.94
C LYS A 318 2.58 25.27 1.60
N LEU A 319 3.39 24.71 0.69
CA LEU A 319 3.54 25.23 -0.67
C LEU A 319 2.18 25.30 -1.38
N VAL A 320 1.37 24.25 -1.30
CA VAL A 320 0.03 24.27 -1.89
C VAL A 320 -0.88 25.28 -1.19
N GLN A 321 -0.81 25.44 0.13
CA GLN A 321 -1.56 26.47 0.85
C GLN A 321 -1.17 27.87 0.39
N ASP A 322 0.14 28.16 0.33
CA ASP A 322 0.68 29.44 -0.15
C ASP A 322 0.25 29.72 -1.60
N LEU A 323 0.23 28.70 -2.46
CA LEU A 323 -0.26 28.83 -3.85
C LEU A 323 -1.75 29.15 -3.95
N ASN A 324 -2.58 28.78 -2.95
CA ASN A 324 -4.01 29.09 -2.97
C ASN A 324 -4.32 30.58 -2.73
N GLU A 325 -3.33 31.40 -2.36
CA GLU A 325 -3.45 32.87 -2.38
C GLU A 325 -3.42 33.43 -3.81
N TRP A 326 -2.82 32.69 -4.75
CA TRP A 326 -2.66 33.09 -6.16
C TRP A 326 -3.63 32.38 -7.09
N THR A 327 -3.78 31.07 -6.94
CA THR A 327 -4.59 30.23 -7.83
C THR A 327 -5.04 28.94 -7.15
N LYS A 328 -6.07 28.28 -7.71
CA LYS A 328 -6.53 27.01 -7.13
C LYS A 328 -5.46 25.94 -7.26
N PHE A 329 -4.92 25.48 -6.14
CA PHE A 329 -3.96 24.40 -6.09
C PHE A 329 -4.38 23.31 -5.11
N VAL A 330 -4.09 22.05 -5.42
CA VAL A 330 -4.33 20.89 -4.53
C VAL A 330 -3.15 19.92 -4.57
N LEU A 331 -3.03 19.06 -3.57
CA LEU A 331 -2.13 17.92 -3.59
C LEU A 331 -2.85 16.60 -3.34
N LEU A 332 -2.30 15.51 -3.89
CA LEU A 332 -2.77 14.16 -3.65
C LEU A 332 -1.62 13.17 -3.56
N ALA A 333 -1.61 12.40 -2.47
CA ALA A 333 -0.71 11.28 -2.31
C ALA A 333 -1.09 10.14 -3.25
N MET A 334 -0.10 9.61 -3.98
CA MET A 334 -0.24 8.45 -4.86
C MET A 334 -0.25 7.14 -4.04
N ARG A 335 -1.33 6.95 -3.26
CA ARG A 335 -1.49 5.83 -2.32
C ARG A 335 -1.23 4.48 -3.01
N GLY A 336 -0.46 3.61 -2.33
CA GLY A 336 0.08 2.36 -2.87
C GLY A 336 -0.98 1.30 -3.15
N HIS A 337 -1.24 0.41 -2.17
CA HIS A 337 -2.21 -0.68 -2.31
C HIS A 337 -3.64 -0.18 -2.52
N TYR A 338 -4.47 -1.02 -3.15
CA TYR A 338 -5.83 -0.65 -3.51
C TYR A 338 -6.67 -0.22 -2.31
N ASN A 339 -6.47 -0.73 -1.10
CA ASN A 339 -7.31 -0.34 0.04
C ASN A 339 -6.56 0.29 1.21
N VAL A 340 -5.30 0.70 1.06
CA VAL A 340 -4.55 1.35 2.16
C VAL A 340 -5.29 2.60 2.69
N THR A 341 -5.97 3.34 1.81
CA THR A 341 -6.80 4.49 2.20
C THR A 341 -7.99 4.07 3.05
N GLY A 342 -8.64 2.96 2.68
CA GLY A 342 -9.82 2.44 3.38
C GLY A 342 -9.45 1.89 4.72
N THR A 343 -8.36 1.14 4.81
CA THR A 343 -7.77 0.68 6.07
C THR A 343 -7.52 1.84 7.04
N ASN A 344 -6.86 2.92 6.60
CA ASN A 344 -6.64 4.07 7.47
C ASN A 344 -7.95 4.76 7.85
N ALA A 345 -8.93 4.84 6.96
CA ALA A 345 -10.23 5.43 7.26
C ALA A 345 -10.96 4.60 8.33
N VAL A 346 -11.01 3.27 8.17
CA VAL A 346 -11.64 2.32 9.11
C VAL A 346 -11.04 2.46 10.50
N MET A 347 -9.72 2.37 10.59
CA MET A 347 -9.00 2.55 11.85
C MET A 347 -9.32 3.91 12.46
N THR A 348 -9.34 4.98 11.67
CA THR A 348 -9.60 6.34 12.17
C THR A 348 -11.00 6.49 12.75
N TRP A 349 -12.04 6.04 12.05
CA TRP A 349 -13.42 6.26 12.55
C TRP A 349 -13.77 5.35 13.73
N LEU A 350 -13.08 4.22 13.91
CA LEU A 350 -13.30 3.32 15.06
C LEU A 350 -12.47 3.72 16.28
N THR A 351 -11.25 4.21 16.08
CA THR A 351 -10.26 4.37 17.17
C THR A 351 -9.80 5.81 17.39
N GLY A 352 -10.13 6.72 16.47
CA GLY A 352 -9.57 8.06 16.39
C GLY A 352 -8.22 8.16 15.68
N PHE A 353 -7.58 7.03 15.34
CA PHE A 353 -6.22 7.01 14.78
C PHE A 353 -6.09 6.16 13.51
N PRO A 354 -5.22 6.53 12.55
CA PRO A 354 -5.18 5.89 11.23
C PRO A 354 -4.26 4.67 11.09
N TYR A 355 -3.24 4.50 11.95
CA TYR A 355 -2.23 3.42 11.89
C TYR A 355 -1.36 3.44 13.17
N ALA A 356 -0.45 2.48 13.36
CA ALA A 356 0.44 2.40 14.53
C ALA A 356 -0.29 2.58 15.86
N ILE A 357 -1.40 1.85 16.04
CA ILE A 357 -2.34 2.00 17.15
C ILE A 357 -2.03 0.92 18.19
N ASP A 358 -1.75 1.33 19.41
CA ASP A 358 -1.46 0.46 20.53
C ASP A 358 -2.67 0.35 21.46
N PHE A 359 -3.13 -0.87 21.69
CA PHE A 359 -4.24 -1.22 22.58
C PHE A 359 -3.77 -1.87 23.90
N SER A 360 -2.48 -1.99 24.16
CA SER A 360 -1.93 -2.67 25.35
C SER A 360 -2.42 -2.12 26.70
N ARG A 361 -2.92 -0.87 26.72
CA ARG A 361 -3.50 -0.24 27.93
C ARG A 361 -5.03 -0.31 28.00
N GLY A 362 -5.69 -1.04 27.11
CA GLY A 362 -7.14 -1.17 27.04
C GLY A 362 -7.87 0.00 26.36
N TYR A 363 -7.14 0.97 25.81
CA TYR A 363 -7.66 2.08 25.01
C TYR A 363 -6.65 2.45 23.91
N PRO A 364 -7.10 2.99 22.77
CA PRO A 364 -6.20 3.25 21.64
C PRO A 364 -5.20 4.37 21.96
N ARG A 365 -3.93 4.11 21.66
CA ARG A 365 -2.83 5.08 21.70
C ARG A 365 -2.11 5.12 20.37
N HIS A 366 -1.69 6.30 19.92
CA HIS A 366 -1.05 6.47 18.61
C HIS A 366 0.25 7.24 18.74
N ASN A 367 1.38 6.55 18.58
CA ASN A 367 2.71 7.14 18.65
C ASN A 367 3.63 6.57 17.55
N PRO A 368 3.41 6.90 16.27
CA PRO A 368 4.30 6.44 15.19
C PRO A 368 5.77 6.76 15.49
N GLY A 369 6.65 5.77 15.31
CA GLY A 369 8.05 5.77 15.78
C GLY A 369 8.25 4.95 17.06
N VAL A 370 7.21 4.85 17.88
CA VAL A 370 7.16 3.99 19.07
C VAL A 370 6.25 2.79 18.78
N THR A 371 5.00 3.01 18.39
CA THR A 371 3.98 1.96 18.22
C THR A 371 3.82 1.51 16.78
N SER A 372 4.78 1.80 15.90
CA SER A 372 4.76 1.28 14.53
C SER A 372 5.19 -0.18 14.51
N ALA A 373 4.59 -1.01 13.65
CA ALA A 373 4.97 -2.42 13.52
C ALA A 373 6.46 -2.61 13.25
N THR A 374 7.06 -1.79 12.38
CA THR A 374 8.50 -1.85 12.10
C THR A 374 9.35 -1.52 13.32
N ASP A 375 8.94 -0.52 14.12
CA ASP A 375 9.72 -0.06 15.26
C ASP A 375 9.65 -1.07 16.41
N VAL A 376 8.45 -1.61 16.69
CA VAL A 376 8.22 -2.66 17.70
C VAL A 376 8.98 -3.94 17.34
N LEU A 377 8.96 -4.36 16.07
CA LEU A 377 9.71 -5.53 15.61
C LEU A 377 11.23 -5.30 15.69
N ILE A 378 11.73 -4.12 15.32
CA ILE A 378 13.18 -3.80 15.37
C ILE A 378 13.70 -3.77 16.80
N ARG A 379 12.87 -3.36 17.77
CA ARG A 379 13.22 -3.37 19.20
C ARG A 379 12.98 -4.72 19.89
N GLU A 380 12.56 -5.73 19.12
CA GLU A 380 12.26 -7.08 19.62
C GLU A 380 11.19 -7.10 20.73
N GLU A 381 10.26 -6.13 20.73
CA GLU A 381 9.22 -5.97 21.76
C GLU A 381 8.00 -6.87 21.50
N ALA A 382 7.70 -7.16 20.24
CA ALA A 382 6.56 -8.03 19.88
C ALA A 382 6.86 -9.48 20.22
N ASP A 383 5.90 -10.20 20.81
CA ASP A 383 6.03 -11.62 21.15
C ASP A 383 5.18 -12.56 20.27
N ALA A 384 4.30 -12.01 19.43
CA ALA A 384 3.59 -12.73 18.38
C ALA A 384 3.21 -11.77 17.23
N ALA A 385 2.90 -12.32 16.06
CA ALA A 385 2.43 -11.55 14.92
C ALA A 385 1.23 -12.21 14.22
N LEU A 386 0.25 -11.39 13.85
CA LEU A 386 -0.80 -11.74 12.89
C LEU A 386 -0.63 -10.86 11.66
N ILE A 387 -0.36 -11.49 10.51
CA ILE A 387 -0.18 -10.82 9.22
C ILE A 387 -1.38 -11.12 8.35
N VAL A 388 -2.08 -10.08 7.89
CA VAL A 388 -3.28 -10.21 7.05
C VAL A 388 -3.09 -9.47 5.74
N ALA A 389 -3.22 -10.18 4.61
CA ALA A 389 -3.15 -9.62 3.26
C ALA A 389 -1.90 -8.75 3.01
N SER A 390 -0.73 -9.23 3.46
CA SER A 390 0.54 -8.52 3.35
C SER A 390 1.74 -9.47 3.42
N ASP A 391 2.89 -8.98 2.95
CA ASP A 391 4.14 -9.74 2.89
C ASP A 391 5.31 -8.94 3.49
N PRO A 392 5.32 -8.69 4.82
CA PRO A 392 6.37 -7.94 5.50
C PRO A 392 7.76 -8.52 5.29
N VAL A 393 7.94 -9.82 5.12
CA VAL A 393 9.27 -10.43 4.91
C VAL A 393 9.96 -9.89 3.65
N SER A 394 9.21 -9.67 2.58
CA SER A 394 9.74 -9.09 1.34
C SER A 394 9.91 -7.57 1.40
N HIS A 395 9.23 -6.89 2.31
CA HIS A 395 9.04 -5.43 2.25
C HIS A 395 9.53 -4.67 3.49
N PHE A 396 9.87 -5.35 4.59
CA PHE A 396 10.37 -4.74 5.81
C PHE A 396 11.90 -4.69 5.84
N PRO A 397 12.48 -3.77 6.64
CA PRO A 397 13.91 -3.77 6.90
C PRO A 397 14.36 -5.10 7.51
N LYS A 398 15.56 -5.55 7.13
CA LYS A 398 16.20 -6.80 7.57
C LYS A 398 16.02 -7.08 9.07
N LYS A 399 16.28 -6.09 9.94
CA LYS A 399 16.17 -6.23 11.40
C LYS A 399 14.76 -6.57 11.89
N ALA A 400 13.73 -6.01 11.27
CA ALA A 400 12.34 -6.35 11.61
C ALA A 400 12.02 -7.79 11.22
N VAL A 401 12.53 -8.23 10.05
CA VAL A 401 12.34 -9.59 9.55
C VAL A 401 13.09 -10.62 10.41
N GLU A 402 14.29 -10.28 10.90
CA GLU A 402 15.07 -11.10 11.84
C GLU A 402 14.32 -11.38 13.15
N HIS A 403 13.54 -10.42 13.65
CA HIS A 403 12.71 -10.66 14.84
C HIS A 403 11.42 -11.41 14.50
N LEU A 404 10.75 -11.02 13.41
CA LEU A 404 9.53 -11.69 12.94
C LEU A 404 9.74 -13.19 12.72
N SER A 405 10.93 -13.62 12.28
CA SER A 405 11.25 -15.04 12.07
C SER A 405 11.40 -15.86 13.36
N LYS A 406 11.58 -15.20 14.52
CA LYS A 406 11.80 -15.82 15.84
C LYS A 406 10.52 -15.95 16.67
N ILE A 407 9.48 -15.18 16.36
CA ILE A 407 8.23 -15.15 17.12
C ILE A 407 7.12 -15.95 16.42
N PRO A 408 6.13 -16.48 17.18
CA PRO A 408 4.93 -17.08 16.62
C PRO A 408 4.24 -16.15 15.62
N THR A 409 4.12 -16.60 14.36
CA THR A 409 3.55 -15.80 13.27
C THR A 409 2.37 -16.52 12.63
N ILE A 410 1.23 -15.84 12.61
CA ILE A 410 0.00 -16.27 11.93
C ILE A 410 -0.11 -15.47 10.63
N VAL A 411 -0.40 -16.14 9.52
CA VAL A 411 -0.61 -15.51 8.21
C VAL A 411 -1.98 -15.87 7.67
N ILE A 412 -2.75 -14.83 7.33
CA ILE A 412 -4.02 -14.92 6.61
C ILE A 412 -3.80 -14.30 5.24
N ASP A 413 -3.65 -15.13 4.22
CA ASP A 413 -3.40 -14.71 2.84
C ASP A 413 -3.83 -15.81 1.86
N PRO A 414 -4.33 -15.49 0.67
CA PRO A 414 -4.61 -16.51 -0.35
C PRO A 414 -3.36 -17.16 -0.96
N ARG A 415 -2.19 -16.51 -0.94
CA ARG A 415 -1.00 -16.96 -1.68
C ARG A 415 0.18 -17.34 -0.79
N TRP A 416 1.00 -18.23 -1.34
CA TRP A 416 2.30 -18.52 -0.77
C TRP A 416 3.27 -17.35 -1.03
N SER A 417 3.78 -16.77 0.05
CA SER A 417 4.73 -15.65 0.03
C SER A 417 5.93 -15.98 0.92
N PRO A 418 7.03 -15.20 0.85
CA PRO A 418 8.11 -15.26 1.83
C PRO A 418 7.61 -15.16 3.28
N THR A 419 6.57 -14.35 3.55
CA THR A 419 5.94 -14.30 4.87
C THR A 419 5.18 -15.58 5.21
N ALA A 420 4.44 -16.17 4.27
CA ALA A 420 3.77 -17.47 4.47
C ALA A 420 4.77 -18.56 4.86
N ALA A 421 5.95 -18.57 4.24
CA ALA A 421 7.00 -19.54 4.53
C ALA A 421 7.59 -19.40 5.96
N LEU A 422 7.49 -18.22 6.58
CA LEU A 422 7.90 -18.00 7.98
C LEU A 422 6.83 -18.42 9.01
N ALA A 423 5.59 -18.57 8.56
CA ALA A 423 4.45 -18.73 9.44
C ALA A 423 4.53 -20.00 10.28
N ASP A 424 3.88 -19.94 11.44
CA ASP A 424 3.57 -21.07 12.30
C ASP A 424 2.13 -21.53 12.08
N VAL A 425 1.25 -20.61 11.67
CA VAL A 425 -0.12 -20.90 11.21
C VAL A 425 -0.37 -20.15 9.92
N PHE A 426 -0.83 -20.86 8.88
CA PHE A 426 -1.25 -20.26 7.61
C PHE A 426 -2.72 -20.59 7.35
N ILE A 427 -3.54 -19.58 7.07
CA ILE A 427 -4.97 -19.74 6.79
C ILE A 427 -5.26 -19.11 5.42
N PRO A 428 -5.58 -19.91 4.38
CA PRO A 428 -5.92 -19.38 3.07
C PRO A 428 -7.31 -18.73 3.06
N THR A 429 -7.44 -17.63 2.33
CA THR A 429 -8.70 -16.89 2.16
C THR A 429 -9.05 -16.65 0.70
N SER A 430 -10.24 -16.09 0.46
CA SER A 430 -10.70 -15.69 -0.86
C SER A 430 -10.14 -14.32 -1.28
N PHE A 431 -9.96 -14.07 -2.57
CA PHE A 431 -9.50 -12.77 -3.07
C PHE A 431 -10.62 -11.72 -3.14
N VAL A 432 -10.47 -10.60 -2.41
CA VAL A 432 -11.35 -9.43 -2.55
C VAL A 432 -11.30 -8.85 -3.96
N GLY A 433 -12.48 -8.67 -4.56
CA GLY A 433 -12.63 -8.19 -5.94
C GLY A 433 -12.46 -9.27 -7.01
N ILE A 434 -12.35 -10.54 -6.62
CA ILE A 434 -12.40 -11.70 -7.52
C ILE A 434 -13.40 -12.72 -7.01
N GLU A 435 -13.31 -13.11 -5.74
CA GLU A 435 -14.08 -14.22 -5.16
C GLU A 435 -15.02 -13.80 -4.05
N CYS A 436 -14.73 -12.65 -3.44
CA CYS A 436 -15.61 -11.98 -2.50
C CYS A 436 -15.74 -10.50 -2.88
N GLU A 437 -16.86 -9.92 -2.49
CA GLU A 437 -17.10 -8.49 -2.57
C GLU A 437 -16.51 -7.77 -1.34
N GLY A 438 -16.48 -6.44 -1.38
CA GLY A 438 -16.04 -5.66 -0.23
C GLY A 438 -15.89 -4.19 -0.56
N THR A 439 -15.95 -3.33 0.46
CA THR A 439 -15.79 -1.89 0.29
C THR A 439 -14.31 -1.52 0.31
N VAL A 440 -13.88 -0.71 -0.67
CA VAL A 440 -12.50 -0.26 -0.84
C VAL A 440 -12.43 1.24 -1.13
N TYR A 441 -11.34 1.92 -0.76
CA TYR A 441 -11.22 3.38 -0.92
C TYR A 441 -10.05 3.75 -1.81
N ARG A 442 -10.33 4.47 -2.89
CA ARG A 442 -9.33 4.96 -3.85
C ARG A 442 -8.40 5.98 -3.20
N MET A 443 -7.25 6.26 -3.81
CA MET A 443 -6.25 7.20 -3.28
C MET A 443 -6.83 8.60 -2.92
N ASP A 444 -7.89 9.02 -3.60
CA ASP A 444 -8.61 10.28 -3.38
C ASP A 444 -9.75 10.19 -2.33
N GLY A 445 -9.91 9.05 -1.67
CA GLY A 445 -10.91 8.82 -0.63
C GLY A 445 -12.30 8.45 -1.15
N VAL A 446 -12.46 8.20 -2.46
CA VAL A 446 -13.74 7.75 -3.02
C VAL A 446 -13.95 6.27 -2.69
N PRO A 447 -15.04 5.90 -2.00
CA PRO A 447 -15.39 4.51 -1.75
C PRO A 447 -15.95 3.84 -3.01
N LEU A 448 -15.56 2.60 -3.25
CA LEU A 448 -16.01 1.75 -4.34
C LEU A 448 -16.32 0.37 -3.76
N ARG A 449 -17.35 -0.32 -4.28
CA ARG A 449 -17.65 -1.70 -3.90
C ARG A 449 -17.01 -2.65 -4.90
N ALA A 450 -16.03 -3.42 -4.45
CA ALA A 450 -15.42 -4.50 -5.22
C ALA A 450 -16.45 -5.61 -5.46
N LYS A 451 -16.44 -6.19 -6.66
CA LYS A 451 -17.42 -7.21 -7.06
C LYS A 451 -16.83 -8.60 -6.89
N LYS A 452 -17.69 -9.55 -6.55
CA LYS A 452 -17.43 -10.98 -6.74
C LYS A 452 -17.58 -11.32 -8.22
N ILE A 453 -16.53 -11.91 -8.81
CA ILE A 453 -16.47 -12.33 -10.22
C ILE A 453 -16.69 -13.85 -10.31
N LEU A 454 -16.12 -14.61 -9.38
CA LEU A 454 -16.14 -16.08 -9.32
C LEU A 454 -16.57 -16.53 -7.91
N ASN A 455 -16.98 -17.79 -7.75
CA ASN A 455 -17.08 -18.37 -6.41
C ASN A 455 -15.70 -18.81 -5.91
N PRO A 456 -15.38 -18.60 -4.63
CA PRO A 456 -14.17 -19.16 -4.04
C PRO A 456 -14.22 -20.70 -4.05
N PRO A 457 -13.07 -21.38 -3.98
CA PRO A 457 -13.01 -22.82 -3.76
C PRO A 457 -13.75 -23.26 -2.49
N ASP A 458 -14.26 -24.50 -2.50
CA ASP A 458 -15.01 -25.04 -1.37
C ASP A 458 -14.19 -25.03 -0.08
N GLY A 459 -14.79 -24.51 1.00
CA GLY A 459 -14.14 -24.37 2.30
C GLY A 459 -13.18 -23.18 2.44
N ILE A 460 -12.96 -22.40 1.38
CA ILE A 460 -12.20 -21.14 1.44
C ILE A 460 -13.15 -19.99 1.77
N LEU A 461 -12.93 -19.39 2.94
CA LEU A 461 -13.72 -18.27 3.43
C LEU A 461 -13.07 -16.92 3.07
N SER A 462 -13.83 -15.84 3.17
CA SER A 462 -13.30 -14.48 3.09
C SER A 462 -12.45 -14.11 4.30
N ASP A 463 -11.61 -13.08 4.15
CA ASP A 463 -10.84 -12.54 5.29
C ASP A 463 -11.76 -12.14 6.46
N GLU A 464 -12.93 -11.56 6.18
CA GLU A 464 -13.92 -11.16 7.19
C GLU A 464 -14.42 -12.38 7.98
N GLU A 465 -14.90 -13.41 7.29
CA GLU A 465 -15.42 -14.63 7.94
C GLU A 465 -14.35 -15.39 8.75
N VAL A 466 -13.11 -15.45 8.26
CA VAL A 466 -12.00 -16.05 9.01
C VAL A 466 -11.69 -15.23 10.27
N LEU A 467 -11.66 -13.90 10.16
CA LEU A 467 -11.39 -13.02 11.29
C LEU A 467 -12.52 -13.05 12.32
N GLU A 468 -13.79 -13.15 11.90
CA GLU A 468 -14.92 -13.26 12.83
C GLU A 468 -14.82 -14.54 13.67
N LYS A 469 -14.55 -15.68 13.03
CA LYS A 469 -14.33 -16.95 13.71
C LYS A 469 -13.11 -16.92 14.63
N LEU A 470 -12.05 -16.22 14.23
CA LEU A 470 -10.86 -16.04 15.05
C LEU A 470 -11.17 -15.20 16.30
N VAL A 471 -11.92 -14.10 16.13
CA VAL A 471 -12.38 -13.25 17.25
C VAL A 471 -13.19 -14.08 18.24
N GLU A 472 -14.18 -14.86 17.79
CA GLU A 472 -15.00 -15.72 18.66
C GLU A 472 -14.13 -16.65 19.54
N LYS A 473 -13.12 -17.29 18.94
CA LYS A 473 -12.23 -18.19 19.67
C LYS A 473 -11.30 -17.45 20.64
N VAL A 474 -10.79 -16.28 20.28
CA VAL A 474 -9.98 -15.46 21.19
C VAL A 474 -10.84 -14.94 22.34
N GLU A 475 -12.10 -14.55 22.08
CA GLU A 475 -13.04 -14.10 23.12
C GLU A 475 -13.32 -15.22 24.11
N ALA A 476 -13.57 -16.44 23.64
CA ALA A 476 -13.77 -17.61 24.49
C ALA A 476 -12.56 -17.85 25.42
N LEU A 477 -11.33 -17.80 24.86
CA LEU A 477 -10.10 -18.01 25.63
C LEU A 477 -9.79 -16.89 26.63
N LYS A 478 -10.02 -15.62 26.28
CA LYS A 478 -9.68 -14.48 27.14
C LYS A 478 -10.77 -14.12 28.16
N LEU A 479 -12.04 -14.35 27.81
CA LEU A 479 -13.19 -13.93 28.62
C LEU A 479 -13.91 -15.12 29.30
N GLY A 480 -13.50 -16.37 29.01
CA GLY A 480 -14.08 -17.57 29.62
C GLY A 480 -15.55 -17.82 29.24
N ARG A 481 -15.92 -17.45 28.01
CA ARG A 481 -17.29 -17.61 27.47
C ARG A 481 -17.41 -18.79 26.53
#